data_AF-A0A392NAA2-F1
#
_entry.id   AF-A0A392NAA2-F1
#
_cell.length_a   1.000
_cell.length_b   1.000
_cell.length_c   1.000
_cell.angle_alpha   90.00
_cell.angle_beta   90.00
_cell.angle_gamma   90.00
#
_symmetry.space_group_name_H-M   'P 1'
#
loop_
_entity.id
_entity.type
_entity.pdbx_description
1 polymer ?
#
loop_
_entity_poly.entity_id
_entity_poly.type
_entity_poly.pdbx_seq_one_letter_code
_entity_poly.pdbx_strand_id
1 'polypeptide(L)'
;MLRERIEKLQEKMKASAEAPVMEEEEAKIHPHGEYATCSQAALIAKLFESDGQQLEAAKSSFENTVAQLKVLNPDVELATDGLDELKEVRDGKIVSPLPEED
;
A
#
# COMPACT_ATOMS: atom_id res chain seq x y z
N MET A 1 7.76 -28.59 39.97
CA MET A 1 6.76 -27.54 40.33
C MET A 1 7.06 -26.18 39.68
N LEU A 2 7.82 -25.26 40.29
CA LEU A 2 8.03 -23.91 39.72
C LEU A 2 9.00 -23.87 38.52
N ARG A 3 10.16 -24.53 38.64
CA ARG A 3 11.19 -24.57 37.56
C ARG A 3 10.65 -25.22 36.28
N GLU A 4 9.97 -26.33 36.43
CA GLU A 4 9.31 -27.09 35.36
C GLU A 4 8.22 -26.27 34.63
N ARG A 5 7.51 -25.40 35.37
CA ARG A 5 6.53 -24.48 34.79
C ARG A 5 7.19 -23.34 34.03
N ILE A 6 8.37 -22.89 34.46
CA ILE A 6 9.19 -21.89 33.75
C ILE A 6 9.75 -22.51 32.47
N GLU A 7 10.31 -23.73 32.51
CA GLU A 7 10.79 -24.44 31.32
C GLU A 7 9.66 -24.64 30.30
N LYS A 8 8.49 -25.09 30.74
CA LYS A 8 7.33 -25.27 29.87
C LYS A 8 6.83 -23.96 29.25
N LEU A 9 6.95 -22.84 29.97
CA LEU A 9 6.61 -21.53 29.44
C LEU A 9 7.67 -21.01 28.46
N GLN A 10 8.96 -21.26 28.74
CA GLN A 10 10.05 -20.92 27.82
C GLN A 10 9.99 -21.73 26.53
N GLU A 11 9.66 -23.02 26.60
CA GLU A 11 9.46 -23.89 25.43
C GLU A 11 8.28 -23.41 24.59
N LYS A 12 7.16 -23.04 25.24
CA LYS A 12 5.99 -22.44 24.55
C LYS A 12 6.30 -21.08 23.93
N MET A 13 7.06 -20.22 24.62
CA MET A 13 7.48 -18.93 24.08
C MET A 13 8.42 -19.09 22.90
N LYS A 14 9.33 -20.08 22.95
CA LYS A 14 10.24 -20.41 21.85
C LYS A 14 9.46 -20.94 20.64
N ALA A 15 8.51 -21.86 20.86
CA ALA A 15 7.61 -22.35 19.82
C ALA A 15 6.71 -21.25 19.22
N SER A 16 6.30 -20.27 20.03
CA SER A 16 5.48 -19.14 19.58
C SER A 16 6.29 -18.02 18.91
N ALA A 17 7.59 -17.92 19.17
CA ALA A 17 8.49 -16.95 18.54
C ALA A 17 9.07 -17.46 17.21
N GLU A 18 9.08 -18.77 16.99
CA GLU A 18 9.60 -19.41 15.78
C GLU A 18 8.52 -19.72 14.71
N ALA A 19 7.23 -19.57 15.03
CA ALA A 19 6.15 -19.80 14.07
C ALA A 19 5.66 -18.47 13.47
N PRO A 20 6.09 -18.09 12.24
CA PRO A 20 5.22 -17.27 11.42
C PRO A 20 3.96 -18.11 11.19
N VAL A 21 2.79 -17.59 11.56
CA VAL A 21 1.54 -18.14 11.08
C VAL A 21 1.48 -17.80 9.59
N MET A 22 2.19 -18.57 8.77
CA MET A 22 1.89 -18.71 7.36
C MET A 22 0.63 -19.57 7.28
N GLU A 23 -0.37 -19.10 6.56
CA GLU A 23 -1.47 -19.95 6.11
C GLU A 23 -0.87 -21.12 5.34
N GLU A 24 -1.09 -22.34 5.83
CA GLU A 24 -0.59 -23.60 5.26
C GLU A 24 -0.96 -23.76 3.76
N GLU A 25 -2.00 -23.03 3.32
CA GLU A 25 -2.44 -22.97 1.92
C GLU A 25 -1.49 -22.20 1.00
N GLU A 26 -0.87 -21.10 1.46
CA GLU A 26 -0.04 -20.24 0.59
C GLU A 26 1.27 -20.95 0.20
N ALA A 27 1.87 -21.68 1.16
CA ALA A 27 3.07 -22.49 0.95
C ALA A 27 2.85 -23.66 -0.04
N LYS A 28 1.60 -24.10 -0.22
CA LYS A 28 1.23 -25.17 -1.16
C LYS A 28 1.09 -24.67 -2.60
N ILE A 29 0.79 -23.38 -2.78
CA ILE A 29 0.59 -22.75 -4.09
C ILE A 29 1.91 -22.17 -4.61
N HIS A 30 2.76 -21.59 -3.74
CA HIS A 30 4.07 -21.05 -4.12
C HIS A 30 5.18 -21.39 -3.10
N PRO A 31 5.71 -22.63 -3.10
CA PRO A 31 6.75 -23.06 -2.16
C PRO A 31 8.08 -22.28 -2.28
N HIS A 32 8.28 -21.56 -3.38
CA HIS A 32 9.41 -20.65 -3.62
C HIS A 32 8.94 -19.23 -4.00
N GLY A 33 7.78 -18.80 -3.53
CA GLY A 33 7.31 -17.42 -3.75
C GLY A 33 8.33 -16.39 -3.26
N GLU A 34 8.44 -15.24 -3.94
CA GLU A 34 9.34 -14.13 -3.56
C GLU A 34 9.18 -13.67 -2.11
N TYR A 35 8.03 -13.99 -1.52
CA TYR A 35 7.58 -13.60 -0.19
C TYR A 35 7.63 -14.75 0.83
N ALA A 36 7.97 -15.98 0.44
CA ALA A 36 7.90 -17.18 1.28
C ALA A 36 8.80 -17.15 2.53
N THR A 37 9.75 -16.22 2.58
CA THR A 37 10.67 -16.02 3.73
C THR A 37 10.46 -14.66 4.43
N CYS A 38 9.53 -13.83 3.94
CA CYS A 38 9.25 -12.54 4.54
C CYS A 38 8.42 -12.71 5.81
N SER A 39 8.74 -11.96 6.86
CA SER A 39 7.86 -11.84 8.03
C SER A 39 6.61 -11.04 7.68
N GLN A 40 5.52 -11.20 8.44
CA GLN A 40 4.31 -10.38 8.30
C GLN A 40 4.63 -8.87 8.30
N ALA A 41 5.53 -8.43 9.17
CA ALA A 41 5.96 -7.03 9.21
C ALA A 41 6.70 -6.60 7.93
N ALA A 42 7.52 -7.48 7.35
CA ALA A 42 8.22 -7.21 6.09
C ALA A 42 7.26 -7.15 4.89
N LEU A 43 6.21 -7.98 4.87
CA LEU A 43 5.17 -7.92 3.84
C LEU A 43 4.37 -6.62 3.93
N ILE A 44 3.95 -6.24 5.14
CA ILE A 44 3.24 -4.98 5.38
C ILE A 44 4.11 -3.79 4.92
N ALA A 45 5.41 -3.80 5.25
CA ALA A 45 6.33 -2.74 4.82
C ALA A 45 6.45 -2.63 3.29
N LYS A 46 6.56 -3.76 2.58
CA LYS A 46 6.63 -3.77 1.11
C LYS A 46 5.34 -3.29 0.45
N LEU A 47 4.18 -3.58 1.05
CA LEU A 47 2.90 -3.07 0.57
C LEU A 47 2.87 -1.54 0.66
N PHE A 48 3.17 -0.97 1.83
CA PHE A 48 3.22 0.48 2.02
C PHE A 48 4.25 1.18 1.11
N GLU A 49 5.40 0.53 0.86
CA GLU A 49 6.39 1.04 -0.10
C GLU A 49 5.82 1.09 -1.52
N SER A 50 5.20 -0.01 -1.97
CA SER A 50 4.62 -0.11 -3.31
C SER A 50 3.45 0.87 -3.50
N ASP A 51 2.58 0.99 -2.49
CA ASP A 51 1.44 1.92 -2.49
C ASP A 51 1.92 3.38 -2.55
N GLY A 52 2.95 3.72 -1.77
CA GLY A 52 3.57 5.04 -1.79
C GLY A 52 4.19 5.37 -3.15
N GLN A 53 4.86 4.41 -3.79
CA GLN A 53 5.44 4.60 -5.12
C GLN A 53 4.37 4.87 -6.19
N GLN A 54 3.23 4.17 -6.12
CA GLN A 54 2.12 4.39 -7.05
C GLN A 54 1.49 5.77 -6.87
N LEU A 55 1.30 6.22 -5.62
CA LEU A 55 0.78 7.56 -5.33
C LEU A 55 1.68 8.67 -5.88
N GLU A 56 2.99 8.59 -5.63
CA GLU A 56 3.94 9.58 -6.13
C GLU A 56 4.00 9.60 -7.67
N ALA A 57 3.92 8.42 -8.31
CA ALA A 57 3.87 8.33 -9.77
C ALA A 57 2.59 8.97 -10.34
N ALA A 58 1.43 8.73 -9.71
CA ALA A 58 0.16 9.33 -10.12
C ALA A 58 0.20 10.87 -10.00
N LYS A 59 0.68 11.38 -8.86
CA LYS A 59 0.86 12.82 -8.62
C LYS A 59 1.79 13.46 -9.66
N SER A 60 2.96 12.86 -9.91
CA SER A 60 3.92 13.37 -10.89
C SER A 60 3.33 13.39 -12.31
N SER A 61 2.61 12.33 -12.70
CA SER A 61 1.92 12.27 -13.99
C SER A 61 0.84 13.35 -14.12
N PHE A 62 0.08 13.61 -13.05
CA PHE A 62 -0.93 14.65 -13.02
C PHE A 62 -0.32 16.05 -13.17
N GLU A 63 0.68 16.38 -12.35
CA GLU A 63 1.38 17.67 -12.42
C GLU A 63 1.99 17.91 -13.81
N ASN A 64 2.61 16.88 -14.39
CA ASN A 64 3.15 16.93 -15.74
C ASN A 64 2.05 17.19 -16.81
N THR A 65 0.88 16.55 -16.67
CA THR A 65 -0.25 16.78 -17.58
C THR A 65 -0.76 18.22 -17.47
N VAL A 66 -0.87 18.76 -16.26
CA VAL A 66 -1.24 20.17 -16.03
C VAL A 66 -0.21 21.11 -16.67
N ALA A 67 1.09 20.81 -16.54
CA ALA A 67 2.15 21.59 -17.18
C ALA A 67 2.05 21.55 -18.71
N GLN A 68 1.83 20.38 -19.31
CA GLN A 68 1.63 20.24 -20.75
C GLN A 68 0.42 21.05 -21.24
N LEU A 69 -0.70 21.04 -20.51
CA LEU A 69 -1.88 21.84 -20.84
C LEU A 69 -1.57 23.34 -20.84
N LYS A 70 -0.78 23.84 -19.89
CA LYS A 70 -0.33 25.25 -19.87
C LYS A 70 0.54 25.58 -21.07
N VAL A 71 1.46 24.68 -21.44
CA VAL A 71 2.35 24.87 -22.60
C VAL A 71 1.58 24.91 -23.92
N LEU A 72 0.57 24.04 -24.07
CA LEU A 72 -0.23 23.95 -25.29
C LEU A 72 -1.23 25.10 -25.46
N ASN A 73 -1.51 25.86 -24.40
CA ASN A 73 -2.46 26.97 -24.40
C ASN A 73 -1.79 28.28 -23.93
N PRO A 74 -0.78 28.80 -24.67
CA PRO A 74 0.03 29.94 -24.21
C PRO A 74 -0.76 31.26 -24.09
N ASP A 75 -1.84 31.40 -24.84
CA ASP A 75 -2.69 32.61 -24.86
C ASP A 75 -3.88 32.52 -23.87
N VAL A 76 -3.99 31.41 -23.13
CA VAL A 76 -5.10 31.17 -22.19
C VAL A 76 -4.53 30.93 -20.80
N GLU A 77 -4.94 31.77 -19.84
CA GLU A 77 -4.64 31.52 -18.44
C GLU A 77 -5.59 30.44 -17.89
N LEU A 78 -5.09 29.21 -17.79
CA LEU A 78 -5.83 28.09 -17.22
C LEU A 78 -5.95 28.24 -15.70
N ALA A 79 -7.18 28.27 -15.19
CA ALA A 79 -7.44 28.16 -13.76
C ALA A 79 -7.02 26.74 -13.27
N THR A 80 -5.97 26.67 -12.45
CA THR A 80 -5.48 25.40 -11.90
C THR A 80 -5.73 25.24 -10.40
N ASP A 81 -6.31 26.25 -9.76
CA ASP A 81 -6.60 26.20 -8.34
C ASP A 81 -7.67 25.14 -8.06
N GLY A 82 -7.38 24.25 -7.10
CA GLY A 82 -8.28 23.16 -6.71
C GLY A 82 -8.22 21.90 -7.59
N LEU A 83 -7.34 21.87 -8.59
CA LEU A 83 -6.96 20.63 -9.28
C LEU A 83 -6.32 19.66 -8.29
N ASP A 84 -6.69 18.39 -8.40
CA ASP A 84 -6.34 17.32 -7.45
C ASP A 84 -6.37 15.98 -8.19
N GLU A 85 -5.29 15.22 -8.13
CA GLU A 85 -5.10 13.97 -8.86
C GLU A 85 -6.07 12.86 -8.43
N LEU A 86 -6.62 12.96 -7.22
CA LEU A 86 -7.55 11.97 -6.66
C LEU A 86 -9.02 12.37 -6.79
N LYS A 87 -9.30 13.53 -7.41
CA LYS A 87 -10.67 14.02 -7.58
C LYS A 87 -11.20 13.77 -8.98
N GLU A 88 -12.52 13.71 -9.06
CA GLU A 88 -13.24 13.54 -10.31
C GLU A 88 -14.08 14.77 -10.63
N VAL A 89 -14.42 14.91 -11.92
CA VAL A 89 -15.37 15.94 -12.37
C VAL A 89 -16.76 15.32 -12.46
N ARG A 90 -17.68 15.80 -11.60
CA ARG A 90 -19.09 15.43 -11.62
C ARG A 90 -19.94 16.68 -11.76
N ASP A 91 -20.81 16.72 -12.76
CA ASP A 91 -21.67 17.88 -13.07
C ASP A 91 -20.87 19.21 -13.19
N GLY A 92 -19.67 19.14 -13.77
CA GLY A 92 -18.78 20.29 -13.95
C GLY A 92 -18.09 20.79 -12.67
N LYS A 93 -18.17 20.05 -11.57
CA LYS A 93 -17.50 20.36 -10.30
C LYS A 93 -16.44 19.31 -9.97
N ILE A 94 -15.34 19.76 -9.40
CA ILE A 94 -14.30 18.88 -8.86
C ILE A 94 -14.78 18.38 -7.49
N VAL A 95 -14.95 17.07 -7.35
CA VAL A 95 -15.45 16.42 -6.13
C VAL A 95 -14.57 15.23 -5.75
N SER A 96 -14.55 14.88 -4.47
CA SER A 96 -13.96 13.62 -4.04
C SER A 96 -14.79 12.44 -4.57
N PRO A 97 -14.14 11.36 -5.04
CA PRO A 97 -14.85 10.16 -5.48
C PRO A 97 -15.66 9.58 -4.32
N LEU A 98 -16.76 8.91 -4.66
CA LEU A 98 -17.51 8.17 -3.65
C LEU A 98 -16.65 7.01 -3.15
N PRO A 99 -16.72 6.66 -1.85
CA PRO A 99 -16.11 5.41 -1.39
C PRO A 99 -16.70 4.26 -2.22
N GLU A 100 -15.86 3.34 -2.67
CA GLU A 100 -16.33 2.10 -3.29
C GLU A 100 -17.21 1.37 -2.26
N GLU A 101 -18.41 0.96 -2.67
CA GLU A 101 -19.26 0.12 -1.81
C GLU A 101 -18.66 -1.30 -1.84
N ASP A 102 -18.26 -1.80 -0.66
CA ASP A 102 -17.72 -3.16 -0.45
C ASP A 102 -18.74 -4.28 -0.77
#